data_AF-A0A3S0S5R0-F1
#
_entry.id   AF-A0A3S0S5R0-F1
#
_cell.length_a   1.000
_cell.length_b   1.000
_cell.length_c   1.000
_cell.angle_alpha   90.00
_cell.angle_beta   90.00
_cell.angle_gamma   90.00
#
_symmetry.space_group_name_H-M   'P 1'
#
loop_
_entity.id
_entity.type
_entity.pdbx_description
1 polymer ?
#
loop_
_entity_poly.entity_id
_entity_poly.type
_entity_poly.pdbx_seq_one_letter_code
_entity_poly.pdbx_strand_id
1 'polypeptide(L)'
;MNTAAPATKARTGVSGLDTVLAGGLSTGHVFLLEGNPGAGKTTIALQFLIEGARLGEQGLYITLSETESELRAGAASHGMVIDGNIEVFEVVPPESLLDADQQQSLLYSSDLELGETTKEIFAAFERIKPRRVVLDSLSEIRLLAQSSLRYRRQILALKHYFARQGATVLLLDDLTSDVLDKTVHSVVHGVIHLEELAPNYGSERRRLRVMKYRGQAFRGGYHDFIIQTGGVIVFPRLVAAEHRSSYVRDQISCDIAELDLLLGGGLERGSSTLILGPAGTGKSTFSFQFLMAAVARGEKVAAFIFDEELGLLFTRLKALGMDLEAMRDAGLIHIEQLDAAELSPGEFADRVRKCVDKSDAKTVIIDSINGYQASMPDENSLILHMHELLQYLNRQGANTFLTVAQHGLVGDMKAPVDVTYLADTVILLRYFEAAGKVRRAVSVIKKRTGFHEDTIREYRIDASGLRFGDPLTGFQGVLRGVPEFIAPLAPLLSTNGGDSGNS
;
A
#
# COMPACT_ATOMS: atom_id res chain seq x y z
N MET A 1 -3.37 -26.44 36.37
CA MET A 1 -2.24 -26.09 35.48
C MET A 1 -2.73 -26.22 34.06
N ASN A 2 -3.04 -25.10 33.41
CA ASN A 2 -3.62 -25.05 32.08
C ASN A 2 -2.45 -24.97 31.09
N THR A 3 -1.96 -26.11 30.59
CA THR A 3 -0.92 -26.15 29.56
C THR A 3 -1.53 -25.74 28.24
N ALA A 4 -1.48 -24.44 27.93
CA ALA A 4 -1.75 -23.95 26.58
C ALA A 4 -0.83 -24.69 25.61
N ALA A 5 -1.40 -25.25 24.53
CA ALA A 5 -0.63 -25.86 23.46
C ALA A 5 0.46 -24.87 22.99
N PRO A 6 1.70 -25.33 22.73
CA PRO A 6 2.75 -24.44 22.29
C PRO A 6 2.29 -23.70 21.02
N ALA A 7 2.42 -22.37 21.02
CA ALA A 7 2.16 -21.58 19.83
C ALA A 7 2.97 -22.16 18.66
N THR A 8 2.28 -22.59 17.61
CA THR A 8 2.87 -23.27 16.45
C THR A 8 3.71 -22.33 15.58
N LYS A 9 3.66 -21.03 15.87
CA LYS A 9 4.33 -19.95 15.15
C LYS A 9 5.05 -19.02 16.12
N ALA A 10 6.29 -18.68 15.79
CA ALA A 10 7.04 -17.58 16.36
C ALA A 10 6.70 -16.30 15.59
N ARG A 11 6.01 -15.36 16.26
CA ARG A 11 5.64 -14.06 15.69
C ARG A 11 6.88 -13.21 15.47
N THR A 12 6.94 -12.52 14.34
CA THR A 12 8.09 -11.67 13.97
C THR A 12 8.13 -10.35 14.72
N GLY A 13 7.00 -9.86 15.22
CA GLY A 13 6.90 -8.51 15.81
C GLY A 13 6.89 -7.38 14.77
N VAL A 14 7.24 -7.70 13.53
CA VAL A 14 7.22 -6.75 12.40
C VAL A 14 5.77 -6.61 11.93
N SER A 15 5.25 -5.37 11.98
CA SER A 15 3.88 -5.09 11.55
C SER A 15 3.69 -5.51 10.09
N GLY A 16 2.61 -6.25 9.80
CA GLY A 16 2.29 -6.76 8.47
C GLY A 16 3.05 -8.02 8.05
N LEU A 17 4.29 -8.24 8.51
CA LEU A 17 5.08 -9.41 8.12
C LEU A 17 4.46 -10.73 8.61
N ASP A 18 3.91 -10.74 9.82
CA ASP A 18 3.17 -11.90 10.33
C ASP A 18 1.98 -12.27 9.42
N THR A 19 1.30 -11.28 8.84
CA THR A 19 0.20 -11.52 7.87
C THR A 19 0.72 -12.16 6.59
N VAL A 20 1.85 -11.66 6.08
CA VAL A 20 2.53 -12.25 4.91
C VAL A 20 2.93 -13.71 5.16
N LEU A 21 3.41 -13.99 6.38
CA LEU A 21 3.89 -15.31 6.81
C LEU A 21 2.78 -16.22 7.37
N ALA A 22 1.50 -15.84 7.25
CA ALA A 22 0.35 -16.58 7.77
C ALA A 22 0.47 -16.91 9.27
N GLY A 23 0.79 -15.90 10.08
CA GLY A 23 0.88 -15.95 11.54
C GLY A 23 2.30 -15.98 12.12
N GLY A 24 3.34 -15.98 11.28
CA GLY A 24 4.75 -15.94 11.69
C GLY A 24 5.57 -17.14 11.20
N LEU A 25 6.74 -17.34 11.80
CA LEU A 25 7.70 -18.39 11.45
C LEU A 25 7.36 -19.70 12.17
N SER A 26 7.38 -20.86 11.51
CA SER A 26 7.14 -22.15 12.17
C SER A 26 8.25 -22.41 13.20
N THR A 27 7.85 -22.75 14.43
CA THR A 27 8.80 -22.92 15.53
C THR A 27 9.74 -24.10 15.28
N GLY A 28 10.99 -24.03 15.76
CA GLY A 28 11.95 -25.14 15.65
C GLY A 28 12.56 -25.30 14.26
N HIS A 29 12.45 -24.28 13.41
CA HIS A 29 12.93 -24.29 12.03
C HIS A 29 13.90 -23.15 11.78
N VAL A 30 14.68 -23.29 10.70
CA VAL A 30 15.67 -22.30 10.27
C VAL A 30 15.16 -21.57 9.04
N PHE A 31 15.22 -20.25 9.08
CA PHE A 31 14.78 -19.33 8.03
C PHE A 31 15.95 -18.49 7.56
N LEU A 32 15.90 -18.06 6.31
CA LEU A 32 16.86 -17.12 5.73
C LEU A 32 16.16 -15.78 5.49
N LEU A 33 16.78 -14.70 5.94
CA LEU A 33 16.44 -13.33 5.59
C LEU A 33 17.62 -12.76 4.80
N GLU A 34 17.40 -12.56 3.51
CA GLU A 34 18.44 -12.12 2.57
C GLU A 34 18.09 -10.78 1.94
N GLY A 35 19.11 -10.04 1.53
CA GLY A 35 18.96 -8.74 0.87
C GLY A 35 20.29 -8.01 0.81
N ASN A 36 20.37 -6.96 0.01
CA ASN A 36 21.58 -6.11 -0.05
C ASN A 36 21.87 -5.45 1.32
N PRO A 37 23.12 -5.00 1.56
CA PRO A 37 23.43 -4.13 2.69
C PRO A 37 22.47 -2.92 2.71
N GLY A 38 21.99 -2.52 3.90
CA GLY A 38 21.01 -1.44 4.04
C GLY A 38 19.53 -1.84 3.83
N ALA A 39 19.23 -3.07 3.40
CA ALA A 39 17.85 -3.49 3.12
C ALA A 39 16.95 -3.65 4.37
N GLY A 40 17.49 -3.56 5.59
CA GLY A 40 16.72 -3.66 6.85
C GLY A 40 16.73 -5.04 7.53
N LYS A 41 17.69 -5.91 7.18
CA LYS A 41 17.83 -7.27 7.75
C LYS A 41 17.98 -7.27 9.27
N THR A 42 18.97 -6.53 9.78
CA THR A 42 19.27 -6.39 11.22
C THR A 42 18.07 -5.85 11.98
N THR A 43 17.36 -4.85 11.44
CA THR A 43 16.16 -4.28 12.05
C THR A 43 15.04 -5.30 12.21
N ILE A 44 14.73 -6.09 11.17
CA ILE A 44 13.74 -7.18 11.24
C ILE A 44 14.19 -8.25 12.24
N ALA A 45 15.48 -8.58 12.27
CA ALA A 45 16.02 -9.60 13.16
C ALA A 45 15.92 -9.19 14.63
N LEU A 46 16.21 -7.92 14.95
CA LEU A 46 16.02 -7.35 16.27
C LEU A 46 14.54 -7.35 16.67
N GLN A 47 13.63 -6.92 15.78
CA GLN A 47 12.18 -6.99 16.05
C GLN A 47 11.71 -8.43 16.35
N PHE A 48 12.28 -9.43 15.66
CA PHE A 48 12.00 -10.83 15.92
C PHE A 48 12.45 -11.27 17.32
N LEU A 49 13.64 -10.87 17.80
CA LEU A 49 14.07 -11.19 19.16
C LEU A 49 13.28 -10.40 20.22
N ILE A 50 13.02 -9.12 19.98
CA ILE A 50 12.26 -8.24 20.88
C ILE A 50 10.83 -8.74 21.06
N GLU A 51 10.16 -9.19 20.00
CA GLU A 51 8.83 -9.80 20.13
C GLU A 51 8.89 -11.11 20.92
N GLY A 52 10.00 -11.86 20.83
CA GLY A 52 10.24 -13.03 21.66
C GLY A 52 10.34 -12.67 23.14
N ALA A 53 11.22 -11.72 23.46
CA ALA A 53 11.38 -11.19 24.81
C ALA A 53 10.07 -10.68 25.40
N ARG A 54 9.27 -9.95 24.59
CA ARG A 54 7.93 -9.46 24.97
C ARG A 54 6.95 -10.60 25.29
N LEU A 55 7.11 -11.75 24.65
CA LEU A 55 6.35 -12.97 24.90
C LEU A 55 6.98 -13.88 25.98
N GLY A 56 8.03 -13.42 26.67
CA GLY A 56 8.73 -14.16 27.72
C GLY A 56 9.70 -15.23 27.21
N GLU A 57 10.10 -15.15 25.94
CA GLU A 57 11.04 -16.08 25.32
C GLU A 57 12.47 -15.52 25.37
N GLN A 58 13.45 -16.35 25.72
CA GLN A 58 14.86 -15.95 25.62
C GLN A 58 15.33 -15.93 24.17
N GLY A 59 15.99 -14.84 23.79
CA GLY A 59 16.60 -14.62 22.48
C GLY A 59 18.12 -14.65 22.55
N LEU A 60 18.75 -15.08 21.46
CA LEU A 60 20.20 -15.02 21.26
C LEU A 60 20.49 -14.38 19.92
N TYR A 61 21.20 -13.26 19.92
CA TYR A 61 21.76 -12.63 18.74
C TYR A 61 23.23 -13.03 18.63
N ILE A 62 23.61 -13.78 17.60
CA ILE A 62 25.00 -14.11 17.31
C ILE A 62 25.46 -13.17 16.20
N THR A 63 26.43 -12.30 16.50
CA THR A 63 27.02 -11.38 15.54
C THR A 63 28.46 -11.79 15.21
N LEU A 64 28.82 -11.77 13.92
CA LEU A 64 30.17 -12.04 13.40
C LEU A 64 30.81 -10.80 12.76
N SER A 65 30.01 -9.76 12.48
CA SER A 65 30.44 -8.58 11.71
C SER A 65 30.33 -7.26 12.46
N GLU A 66 29.44 -7.16 13.45
CA GLU A 66 29.22 -5.93 14.25
C GLU A 66 29.48 -6.21 15.72
N THR A 67 30.00 -5.23 16.46
CA THR A 67 30.19 -5.37 17.91
C THR A 67 28.84 -5.29 18.65
N GLU A 68 28.77 -5.86 19.86
CA GLU A 68 27.57 -5.69 20.71
C GLU A 68 27.22 -4.21 20.93
N SER A 69 28.23 -3.36 21.06
CA SER A 69 28.06 -1.93 21.28
C SER A 69 27.40 -1.22 20.09
N GLU A 70 27.82 -1.54 18.87
CA GLU A 70 27.25 -1.01 17.63
C GLU A 70 25.81 -1.47 17.44
N LEU A 71 25.55 -2.77 17.67
CA LEU A 71 24.21 -3.33 17.57
C LEU A 71 23.23 -2.66 18.54
N ARG A 72 23.65 -2.45 19.80
CA ARG A 72 22.84 -1.76 20.81
C ARG A 72 22.62 -0.28 20.46
N ALA A 73 23.63 0.40 19.93
CA ALA A 73 23.51 1.79 19.47
C ALA A 73 22.55 1.91 18.27
N GLY A 74 22.64 0.99 17.31
CA GLY A 74 21.73 0.90 16.18
C GLY A 74 20.29 0.58 16.60
N ALA A 75 20.10 -0.31 17.58
CA ALA A 75 18.77 -0.55 18.15
C ALA A 75 18.20 0.73 18.79
N ALA A 76 19.01 1.42 19.59
CA ALA A 76 18.61 2.63 20.30
C ALA A 76 18.26 3.79 19.35
N SER A 77 18.94 3.93 18.21
CA SER A 77 18.63 4.96 17.20
C SER A 77 17.24 4.76 16.57
N HIS A 78 16.76 3.52 16.50
CA HIS A 78 15.40 3.18 16.11
C HIS A 78 14.41 3.15 17.30
N GLY A 79 14.81 3.58 18.49
CA GLY A 79 13.96 3.53 19.69
C GLY A 79 13.67 2.10 20.18
N MET A 80 14.45 1.12 19.74
CA MET A 80 14.35 -0.27 20.18
C MET A 80 15.30 -0.53 21.35
N VAL A 81 14.84 -1.32 22.32
CA VAL A 81 15.63 -1.68 23.50
C VAL A 81 15.91 -3.18 23.47
N ILE A 82 17.19 -3.54 23.50
CA ILE A 82 17.66 -4.92 23.70
C ILE A 82 17.73 -5.16 25.21
N ASP A 83 16.69 -5.77 25.78
CA ASP A 83 16.59 -6.04 27.22
C ASP A 83 17.37 -7.30 27.64
N GLY A 84 17.32 -7.63 28.94
CA GLY A 84 18.05 -8.77 29.51
C GLY A 84 17.53 -10.15 29.09
N ASN A 85 16.42 -10.26 28.35
CA ASN A 85 15.97 -11.53 27.77
C ASN A 85 16.64 -11.82 26.42
N ILE A 86 17.43 -10.88 25.89
CA ILE A 86 18.18 -11.02 24.65
C ILE A 86 19.67 -10.94 24.97
N GLU A 87 20.34 -12.08 24.84
CA GLU A 87 21.81 -12.10 24.89
C GLU A 87 22.36 -11.77 23.51
N VAL A 88 23.36 -10.88 23.45
CA VAL A 88 24.19 -10.67 22.26
C VAL A 88 25.51 -11.41 22.47
N PHE A 89 25.87 -12.27 21.53
CA PHE A 89 27.12 -13.00 21.51
C PHE A 89 27.93 -12.56 20.29
N GLU A 90 28.99 -11.81 20.57
CA GLU A 90 29.97 -11.38 19.58
C GLU A 90 30.99 -12.50 19.36
N VAL A 91 31.06 -13.01 18.13
CA VAL A 91 32.09 -13.95 17.70
C VAL A 91 33.31 -13.12 17.33
N VAL A 92 34.34 -13.18 18.17
CA VAL A 92 35.60 -12.48 17.92
C VAL A 92 36.50 -13.39 17.06
N PRO A 93 36.91 -12.96 15.85
CA PRO A 93 37.84 -13.74 15.05
C PRO A 93 39.15 -13.96 15.82
N PRO A 94 39.79 -15.14 15.73
CA PRO A 94 41.04 -15.43 16.42
C PRO A 94 42.15 -14.39 16.12
N GLU A 95 42.13 -13.80 14.93
CA GLU A 95 43.09 -12.78 14.50
C GLU A 95 43.04 -11.49 15.34
N SER A 96 41.89 -11.14 15.90
CA SER A 96 41.71 -9.95 16.76
C SER A 96 42.17 -10.15 18.20
N LEU A 97 42.43 -11.41 18.60
CA LEU A 97 42.93 -11.76 19.94
C LEU A 97 44.46 -11.85 20.00
N LEU A 98 45.17 -11.61 18.88
CA LEU A 98 46.61 -11.68 18.82
C LEU A 98 47.25 -10.36 19.26
N ASP A 99 47.99 -10.39 20.37
CA ASP A 99 48.90 -9.33 20.77
C ASP A 99 49.85 -8.97 19.61
N ALA A 100 50.21 -7.69 19.48
CA ALA A 100 51.08 -7.17 18.43
C ALA A 100 52.45 -7.91 18.31
N ASP A 101 52.87 -8.60 19.37
CA ASP A 101 54.09 -9.43 19.41
C ASP A 101 53.91 -10.87 18.86
N GLN A 102 52.70 -11.33 18.59
CA GLN A 102 52.39 -12.68 18.07
C GLN A 102 52.05 -12.70 16.56
N GLN A 103 52.25 -11.60 15.85
CA GLN A 103 51.98 -11.49 14.39
C GLN A 103 52.85 -12.40 13.51
N GLN A 104 53.75 -13.18 14.07
CA GLN A 104 54.62 -14.09 13.32
C GLN A 104 54.21 -15.54 13.61
N SER A 105 53.50 -16.16 12.64
CA SER A 105 53.64 -17.57 12.19
C SER A 105 52.47 -18.56 12.29
N LEU A 106 51.27 -18.21 12.78
CA LEU A 106 50.16 -19.18 12.83
C LEU A 106 49.04 -18.81 11.84
N LEU A 107 49.19 -19.26 10.59
CA LEU A 107 48.07 -19.38 9.66
C LEU A 107 47.20 -20.56 10.12
N TYR A 108 46.04 -20.31 10.72
CA TYR A 108 45.07 -21.36 11.01
C TYR A 108 44.53 -21.92 9.67
N SER A 109 44.18 -23.21 9.66
CA SER A 109 43.43 -23.74 8.52
C SER A 109 41.99 -23.26 8.62
N SER A 110 41.35 -22.97 7.47
CA SER A 110 39.92 -22.60 7.43
C SER A 110 39.00 -23.64 8.09
N ASP A 111 39.44 -24.91 8.18
CA ASP A 111 38.71 -25.96 8.89
C ASP A 111 38.76 -25.80 10.43
N LEU A 112 39.86 -25.28 10.97
CA LEU A 112 40.02 -24.98 12.40
C LEU A 112 39.18 -23.76 12.79
N GLU A 113 39.30 -22.65 12.06
CA GLU A 113 38.61 -21.38 12.37
C GLU A 113 37.08 -21.54 12.34
N LEU A 114 36.53 -22.17 11.28
CA LEU A 114 35.10 -22.49 11.21
C LEU A 114 34.66 -23.42 12.33
N GLY A 115 35.48 -24.42 12.63
CA GLY A 115 35.18 -25.42 13.65
C GLY A 115 35.10 -24.82 15.05
N GLU A 116 36.02 -23.90 15.37
CA GLU A 116 36.05 -23.13 16.62
C GLU A 116 34.86 -22.18 16.72
N THR A 117 34.61 -21.37 15.68
CA THR A 117 33.44 -20.48 15.60
C THR A 117 32.13 -21.24 15.85
N THR A 118 31.98 -22.42 15.24
CA THR A 118 30.79 -23.26 15.42
C THR A 118 30.66 -23.77 16.86
N LYS A 119 31.77 -24.17 17.49
CA LYS A 119 31.77 -24.65 18.88
C LYS A 119 31.40 -23.52 19.84
N GLU A 120 31.90 -22.32 19.62
CA GLU A 120 31.56 -21.14 20.41
C GLU A 120 30.07 -20.80 20.31
N ILE A 121 29.52 -20.81 19.10
CA ILE A 121 28.08 -20.64 18.86
C ILE A 121 27.25 -21.68 19.64
N PHE A 122 27.67 -22.95 19.61
CA PHE A 122 26.96 -24.00 20.36
C PHE A 122 27.13 -23.85 21.87
N ALA A 123 28.31 -23.44 22.36
CA ALA A 123 28.54 -23.18 23.78
C ALA A 123 27.69 -22.02 24.30
N ALA A 124 27.59 -20.92 23.52
CA ALA A 124 26.70 -19.81 23.82
C ALA A 124 25.24 -20.28 23.84
N PHE A 125 24.82 -21.06 22.85
CA PHE A 125 23.47 -21.64 22.81
C PHE A 125 23.18 -22.52 24.03
N GLU A 126 24.07 -23.43 24.43
CA GLU A 126 23.85 -24.33 25.58
C GLU A 126 23.80 -23.57 26.92
N ARG A 127 24.55 -22.46 27.04
CA ARG A 127 24.52 -21.58 28.21
C ARG A 127 23.17 -20.89 28.37
N ILE A 128 22.60 -20.41 27.26
CA ILE A 128 21.43 -19.53 27.25
C ILE A 128 20.13 -20.30 27.05
N LYS A 129 20.16 -21.39 26.28
CA LYS A 129 19.00 -22.19 25.83
C LYS A 129 17.87 -21.33 25.24
N PRO A 130 18.18 -20.47 24.25
CA PRO A 130 17.22 -19.54 23.69
C PRO A 130 16.15 -20.26 22.85
N ARG A 131 14.95 -19.68 22.81
CA ARG A 131 13.87 -20.14 21.93
C ARG A 131 13.96 -19.50 20.53
N ARG A 132 14.58 -18.33 20.44
CA ARG A 132 14.83 -17.60 19.18
C ARG A 132 16.31 -17.31 19.02
N VAL A 133 16.83 -17.55 17.83
CA VAL A 133 18.23 -17.28 17.49
C VAL A 133 18.28 -16.43 16.23
N VAL A 134 19.07 -15.36 16.25
CA VAL A 134 19.53 -14.65 15.06
C VAL A 134 21.00 -14.97 14.86
N LEU A 135 21.40 -15.26 13.63
CA LEU A 135 22.80 -15.40 13.25
C LEU A 135 23.10 -14.40 12.14
N ASP A 136 23.96 -13.44 12.44
CA ASP A 136 24.31 -12.30 11.59
C ASP A 136 25.83 -12.16 11.46
N SER A 137 26.46 -12.27 10.29
CA SER A 137 25.89 -12.63 9.00
C SER A 137 26.43 -13.97 8.50
N LEU A 138 25.69 -14.59 7.60
CA LEU A 138 26.14 -15.75 6.84
C LEU A 138 27.30 -15.41 5.89
N SER A 139 27.50 -14.13 5.56
CA SER A 139 28.61 -13.64 4.75
C SER A 139 29.95 -13.98 5.42
N GLU A 140 30.07 -13.81 6.73
CA GLU A 140 31.29 -14.13 7.49
C GLU A 140 31.55 -15.64 7.57
N ILE A 141 30.51 -16.45 7.81
CA ILE A 141 30.63 -17.92 7.77
C ILE A 141 31.09 -18.39 6.38
N ARG A 142 30.63 -17.73 5.32
CA ARG A 142 31.02 -18.02 3.93
C ARG A 142 32.49 -17.70 3.69
N LEU A 143 32.97 -16.57 4.21
CA LEU A 143 34.37 -16.15 4.14
C LEU A 143 35.28 -17.17 4.82
N LEU A 144 34.97 -17.54 6.07
CA LEU A 144 35.71 -18.54 6.84
C LEU A 144 35.71 -19.92 6.15
N ALA A 145 34.63 -20.27 5.44
CA ALA A 145 34.52 -21.56 4.77
C ALA A 145 35.43 -21.74 3.56
N GLN A 146 35.77 -20.65 2.85
CA GLN A 146 36.60 -20.63 1.63
C GLN A 146 36.14 -21.57 0.49
N SER A 147 35.04 -22.32 0.66
CA SER A 147 34.53 -23.33 -0.26
C SER A 147 33.01 -23.51 -0.10
N SER A 148 32.32 -23.64 -1.23
CA SER A 148 30.87 -23.84 -1.31
C SER A 148 30.37 -25.10 -0.59
N LEU A 149 31.12 -26.19 -0.70
CA LEU A 149 30.78 -27.47 -0.07
C LEU A 149 30.95 -27.42 1.45
N ARG A 150 32.01 -26.75 1.92
CA ARG A 150 32.25 -26.54 3.36
C ARG A 150 31.17 -25.67 3.96
N TYR A 151 30.89 -24.53 3.32
CA TYR A 151 29.81 -23.62 3.71
C TYR A 151 28.47 -24.36 3.79
N ARG A 152 28.09 -25.10 2.75
CA ARG A 152 26.85 -25.91 2.75
C ARG A 152 26.79 -26.92 3.88
N ARG A 153 27.88 -27.67 4.13
CA ARG A 153 27.96 -28.63 5.24
C ARG A 153 27.78 -27.94 6.58
N GLN A 154 28.35 -26.76 6.73
CA GLN A 154 28.26 -25.98 7.95
C GLN A 154 26.82 -25.49 8.22
N ILE A 155 26.15 -24.93 7.21
CA ILE A 155 24.74 -24.53 7.33
C ILE A 155 23.84 -25.75 7.64
N LEU A 156 24.12 -26.91 7.07
CA LEU A 156 23.42 -28.16 7.41
C LEU A 156 23.64 -28.58 8.86
N ALA A 157 24.87 -28.50 9.36
CA ALA A 157 25.20 -28.81 10.76
C ALA A 157 24.46 -27.89 11.73
N LEU A 158 24.53 -26.57 11.50
CA LEU A 158 23.79 -25.56 12.29
C LEU A 158 22.28 -25.84 12.25
N LYS A 159 21.72 -26.09 11.07
CA LYS A 159 20.30 -26.42 10.92
C LYS A 159 19.90 -27.66 11.71
N HIS A 160 20.67 -28.75 11.61
CA HIS A 160 20.37 -29.98 12.32
C HIS A 160 20.48 -29.82 13.84
N TYR A 161 21.46 -29.03 14.31
CA TYR A 161 21.62 -28.73 15.72
C TYR A 161 20.43 -27.93 16.26
N PHE A 162 20.14 -26.75 15.70
CA PHE A 162 19.07 -25.90 16.22
C PHE A 162 17.67 -26.52 16.09
N ALA A 163 17.40 -27.26 15.00
CA ALA A 163 16.13 -27.96 14.83
C ALA A 163 15.91 -29.05 15.90
N ARG A 164 16.97 -29.76 16.33
CA ARG A 164 16.90 -30.73 17.43
C ARG A 164 16.61 -30.08 18.77
N GLN A 165 17.13 -28.86 18.97
CA GLN A 165 16.90 -28.09 20.19
C GLN A 165 15.55 -27.35 20.20
N GLY A 166 14.79 -27.39 19.11
CA GLY A 166 13.49 -26.72 18.99
C GLY A 166 13.57 -25.19 18.90
N ALA A 167 14.77 -24.62 18.68
CA ALA A 167 14.96 -23.19 18.50
C ALA A 167 14.52 -22.72 17.11
N THR A 168 13.94 -21.52 17.05
CA THR A 168 13.56 -20.89 15.78
C THR A 168 14.67 -19.93 15.36
N VAL A 169 15.28 -20.18 14.20
CA VAL A 169 16.51 -19.48 13.79
C VAL A 169 16.24 -18.61 12.58
N LEU A 170 16.72 -17.36 12.63
CA LEU A 170 16.76 -16.45 11.49
C LEU A 170 18.23 -16.20 11.10
N LEU A 171 18.61 -16.66 9.92
CA LEU A 171 19.94 -16.43 9.34
C LEU A 171 19.89 -15.18 8.47
N LEU A 172 20.85 -14.27 8.63
CA LEU A 172 20.97 -13.05 7.81
C LEU A 172 22.05 -13.25 6.75
N ASP A 173 21.78 -12.88 5.51
CA ASP A 173 22.72 -13.06 4.39
C ASP A 173 22.68 -11.87 3.44
N ASP A 174 23.86 -11.50 2.93
CA ASP A 174 23.98 -10.52 1.86
C ASP A 174 24.04 -11.23 0.50
N LEU A 175 23.42 -10.65 -0.52
CA LEU A 175 23.34 -11.21 -1.89
C LEU A 175 24.66 -11.08 -2.68
N THR A 176 25.81 -11.10 -2.01
CA THR A 176 27.12 -10.74 -2.60
C THR A 176 27.69 -11.79 -3.56
N SER A 177 27.05 -12.96 -3.75
CA SER A 177 27.49 -13.93 -4.78
C SER A 177 26.39 -14.84 -5.37
N ASP A 178 25.96 -14.54 -6.60
CA ASP A 178 24.89 -15.20 -7.37
C ASP A 178 24.95 -16.75 -7.46
N VAL A 179 26.13 -17.35 -7.39
CA VAL A 179 26.32 -18.80 -7.64
C VAL A 179 26.11 -19.65 -6.38
N LEU A 180 26.36 -19.08 -5.19
CA LEU A 180 26.36 -19.82 -3.92
C LEU A 180 25.02 -19.77 -3.19
N ASP A 181 24.22 -18.74 -3.43
CA ASP A 181 22.97 -18.46 -2.72
C ASP A 181 21.95 -19.59 -2.88
N LYS A 182 21.93 -20.25 -4.05
CA LYS A 182 21.05 -21.41 -4.33
C LYS A 182 21.29 -22.58 -3.37
N THR A 183 22.49 -22.71 -2.79
CA THR A 183 22.78 -23.82 -1.88
C THR A 183 22.03 -23.67 -0.56
N VAL A 184 22.02 -22.49 0.06
CA VAL A 184 21.31 -22.21 1.32
C VAL A 184 19.80 -22.29 1.11
N HIS A 185 19.33 -21.79 -0.03
CA HIS A 185 17.94 -21.88 -0.48
C HIS A 185 17.42 -23.31 -0.56
N SER A 186 18.26 -24.33 -0.74
CA SER A 186 17.79 -25.73 -0.68
C SER A 186 17.68 -26.26 0.75
N VAL A 187 18.45 -25.71 1.69
CA VAL A 187 18.63 -26.24 3.05
C VAL A 187 17.59 -25.69 4.02
N VAL A 188 17.35 -24.37 4.03
CA VAL A 188 16.48 -23.71 5.03
C VAL A 188 14.98 -24.02 4.85
N HIS A 189 14.15 -23.73 5.83
CA HIS A 189 12.71 -24.01 5.81
C HIS A 189 11.90 -22.94 5.04
N GLY A 190 12.28 -21.68 5.19
CA GLY A 190 11.73 -20.55 4.43
C GLY A 190 12.81 -19.54 4.06
N VAL A 191 12.54 -18.73 3.03
CA VAL A 191 13.42 -17.63 2.59
C VAL A 191 12.56 -16.38 2.40
N ILE A 192 12.94 -15.30 3.07
CA ILE A 192 12.39 -13.95 2.93
C ILE A 192 13.47 -13.12 2.24
N HIS A 193 13.10 -12.53 1.10
CA HIS A 193 14.01 -11.76 0.28
C HIS A 193 13.61 -10.28 0.33
N LEU A 194 14.56 -9.42 0.71
CA LEU A 194 14.42 -7.97 0.76
C LEU A 194 15.10 -7.36 -0.46
N GLU A 195 14.42 -6.41 -1.09
CA GLU A 195 14.89 -5.71 -2.27
C GLU A 195 14.74 -4.21 -2.04
N GLU A 196 15.79 -3.48 -2.38
CA GLU A 196 15.81 -2.02 -2.40
C GLU A 196 15.89 -1.56 -3.85
N LEU A 197 14.98 -0.66 -4.20
CA LEU A 197 14.86 -0.06 -5.51
C LEU A 197 15.13 1.44 -5.35
N ALA A 198 16.10 1.94 -6.10
CA ALA A 198 16.34 3.36 -6.23
C ALA A 198 15.60 3.86 -7.49
N PRO A 199 14.40 4.45 -7.38
CA PRO A 199 13.72 5.04 -8.52
C PRO A 199 14.54 6.23 -9.06
N ASN A 200 14.26 6.65 -10.30
CA ASN A 200 14.96 7.80 -10.90
C ASN A 200 14.69 9.13 -10.17
N TYR A 201 13.61 9.18 -9.39
CA TYR A 201 13.18 10.33 -8.61
C TYR A 201 12.39 9.87 -7.38
N GLY A 202 12.57 10.54 -6.24
CA GLY A 202 11.95 10.18 -4.97
C GLY A 202 12.86 9.41 -4.01
N SER A 203 12.28 8.94 -2.91
CA SER A 203 12.99 8.14 -1.90
C SER A 203 13.18 6.69 -2.34
N GLU A 204 14.14 5.99 -1.70
CA GLU A 204 14.34 4.58 -1.95
C GLU A 204 13.09 3.78 -1.59
N ARG A 205 12.72 2.84 -2.47
CA ARG A 205 11.60 1.94 -2.25
C ARG A 205 12.12 0.61 -1.77
N ARG A 206 11.49 0.07 -0.74
CA ARG A 206 11.83 -1.24 -0.21
C ARG A 206 10.64 -2.17 -0.36
N ARG A 207 10.90 -3.37 -0.86
CA ARG A 207 9.90 -4.42 -1.02
C ARG A 207 10.47 -5.75 -0.59
N LEU A 208 9.63 -6.60 -0.04
CA LEU A 208 9.99 -7.96 0.32
C LEU A 208 9.10 -8.97 -0.39
N ARG A 209 9.60 -10.19 -0.54
CA ARG A 209 8.81 -11.34 -0.96
C ARG A 209 9.25 -12.59 -0.22
N VAL A 210 8.31 -13.49 0.01
CA VAL A 210 8.62 -14.83 0.51
C VAL A 210 8.88 -15.73 -0.71
N MET A 211 10.11 -16.23 -0.82
CA MET A 211 10.53 -17.10 -1.92
C MET A 211 9.99 -18.51 -1.77
N LYS A 212 10.00 -18.98 -0.52
CA LYS A 212 9.52 -20.30 -0.14
C LYS A 212 9.16 -20.30 1.34
N TYR A 213 8.23 -21.18 1.68
CA TYR A 213 7.94 -21.57 3.04
C TYR A 213 7.43 -23.01 2.99
N ARG A 214 8.22 -23.96 3.48
CA ARG A 214 7.87 -25.38 3.40
C ARG A 214 6.70 -25.70 4.32
N GLY A 215 5.73 -26.47 3.81
CA GLY A 215 4.61 -26.99 4.60
C GLY A 215 3.57 -25.93 5.03
N GLN A 216 3.62 -24.72 4.47
CA GLN A 216 2.75 -23.61 4.86
C GLN A 216 2.42 -22.74 3.65
N ALA A 217 1.17 -22.30 3.54
CA ALA A 217 0.78 -21.25 2.61
C ALA A 217 1.21 -19.88 3.16
N PHE A 218 1.68 -19.01 2.28
CA PHE A 218 2.09 -17.64 2.58
C PHE A 218 1.55 -16.69 1.50
N ARG A 219 1.52 -15.39 1.79
CA ARG A 219 1.12 -14.40 0.79
C ARG A 219 2.28 -14.21 -0.19
N GLY A 220 2.05 -14.55 -1.46
CA GLY A 220 3.04 -14.40 -2.52
C GLY A 220 3.02 -13.01 -3.16
N GLY A 221 4.02 -12.77 -4.02
CA GLY A 221 4.27 -11.47 -4.66
C GLY A 221 5.11 -10.54 -3.79
N TYR A 222 5.30 -9.32 -4.28
CA TYR A 222 6.00 -8.29 -3.54
C TYR A 222 5.08 -7.59 -2.53
N HIS A 223 5.65 -7.21 -1.40
CA HIS A 223 5.03 -6.45 -0.33
C HIS A 223 5.94 -5.28 -0.01
N ASP A 224 5.44 -4.06 -0.14
CA ASP A 224 6.24 -2.88 0.18
C ASP A 224 6.49 -2.82 1.69
N PHE A 225 7.58 -2.20 2.10
CA PHE A 225 7.84 -1.91 3.50
C PHE A 225 8.64 -0.62 3.63
N ILE A 226 8.58 -0.03 4.82
CA ILE A 226 9.40 1.12 5.20
C ILE A 226 10.20 0.78 6.45
N ILE A 227 11.30 1.49 6.62
CA ILE A 227 12.11 1.48 7.84
C ILE A 227 11.94 2.86 8.47
N GLN A 228 11.44 2.91 9.70
CA GLN A 228 11.26 4.16 10.43
C GLN A 228 11.75 4.00 11.87
N THR A 229 11.63 5.07 12.67
CA THR A 229 11.79 4.93 14.12
C THR A 229 10.72 3.96 14.64
N GLY A 230 11.14 2.98 15.44
CA GLY A 230 10.33 1.83 15.88
C GLY A 230 10.48 0.57 15.03
N GLY A 231 11.26 0.62 13.94
CA GLY A 231 11.64 -0.53 13.12
C GLY A 231 10.94 -0.60 11.77
N VAL A 232 10.82 -1.83 11.25
CA VAL A 232 10.22 -2.12 9.94
C VAL A 232 8.69 -2.24 10.04
N ILE A 233 8.00 -1.67 9.06
CA ILE A 233 6.58 -1.86 8.82
C ILE A 233 6.39 -2.38 7.41
N VAL A 234 5.78 -3.55 7.29
CA VAL A 234 5.43 -4.18 6.02
C VAL A 234 3.98 -3.84 5.68
N PHE A 235 3.74 -3.56 4.41
CA PHE A 235 2.44 -3.32 3.80
C PHE A 235 2.10 -4.54 2.93
N PRO A 236 1.36 -5.54 3.49
CA PRO A 236 1.05 -6.75 2.75
C PRO A 236 0.23 -6.41 1.50
N ARG A 237 0.61 -7.01 0.37
CA ARG A 237 -0.11 -6.85 -0.91
C ARG A 237 -1.60 -7.09 -0.68
N LEU A 238 -2.43 -6.15 -1.12
CA LEU A 238 -3.86 -6.27 -0.97
C LEU A 238 -4.40 -7.41 -1.83
N VAL A 239 -5.28 -8.22 -1.24
CA VAL A 239 -6.05 -9.25 -1.95
C VAL A 239 -7.50 -9.01 -1.56
N ALA A 240 -8.23 -8.26 -2.37
CA ALA A 240 -9.58 -7.85 -2.07
C ALA A 240 -10.50 -9.05 -1.78
N ALA A 241 -10.21 -10.21 -2.38
CA ALA A 241 -11.05 -11.42 -2.27
C ALA A 241 -11.15 -11.98 -0.85
N GLU A 242 -10.15 -11.69 -0.01
CA GLU A 242 -10.06 -12.11 1.39
C GLU A 242 -10.97 -11.26 2.31
N HIS A 243 -11.48 -10.13 1.82
CA HIS A 243 -12.19 -9.14 2.63
C HIS A 243 -13.66 -9.04 2.21
N ARG A 244 -14.48 -10.01 2.62
CA ARG A 244 -15.92 -9.99 2.37
C ARG A 244 -16.65 -9.46 3.60
N SER A 245 -17.33 -8.33 3.45
CA SER A 245 -18.29 -7.85 4.44
C SER A 245 -19.72 -7.91 3.88
N SER A 246 -20.71 -8.02 4.76
CA SER A 246 -22.12 -7.89 4.42
C SER A 246 -22.61 -6.51 4.84
N TYR A 247 -23.14 -5.74 3.90
CA TYR A 247 -23.79 -4.46 4.15
C TYR A 247 -25.04 -4.35 3.28
N VAL A 248 -25.97 -3.48 3.68
CA VAL A 248 -27.18 -3.20 2.91
C VAL A 248 -26.80 -2.39 1.68
N ARG A 249 -27.16 -2.87 0.50
CA ARG A 249 -26.98 -2.14 -0.76
C ARG A 249 -28.16 -1.22 -0.98
N ASP A 250 -28.00 0.04 -0.60
CA ASP A 250 -28.93 1.15 -0.82
C ASP A 250 -28.35 2.14 -1.85
N GLN A 251 -29.20 3.06 -2.31
CA GLN A 251 -28.77 4.21 -3.11
C GLN A 251 -28.49 5.39 -2.19
N ILE A 252 -27.32 5.99 -2.34
CA ILE A 252 -26.87 7.17 -1.63
C ILE A 252 -27.07 8.42 -2.49
N SER A 253 -27.77 9.39 -1.91
CA SER A 253 -27.98 10.71 -2.51
C SER A 253 -26.76 11.62 -2.30
N CYS A 254 -26.59 12.58 -3.20
CA CYS A 254 -25.63 13.67 -3.09
C CYS A 254 -26.23 14.99 -2.56
N ASP A 255 -27.49 14.95 -2.10
CA ASP A 255 -28.29 16.09 -1.65
C ASP A 255 -28.52 17.17 -2.72
N ILE A 256 -28.34 16.84 -4.00
CA ILE A 256 -28.69 17.68 -5.14
C ILE A 256 -29.63 16.89 -6.04
N ALA A 257 -30.90 17.28 -6.05
CA ALA A 257 -31.97 16.56 -6.74
C ALA A 257 -31.69 16.35 -8.24
N GLU A 258 -31.16 17.37 -8.91
CA GLU A 258 -30.83 17.30 -10.34
C GLU A 258 -29.66 16.38 -10.63
N LEU A 259 -28.66 16.32 -9.73
CA LEU A 259 -27.53 15.42 -9.88
C LEU A 259 -27.92 13.97 -9.54
N ASP A 260 -28.76 13.77 -8.51
CA ASP A 260 -29.33 12.46 -8.22
C ASP A 260 -30.21 11.97 -9.37
N LEU A 261 -31.00 12.84 -9.99
CA LEU A 261 -31.77 12.52 -11.19
C LEU A 261 -30.86 12.09 -12.34
N LEU A 262 -29.79 12.85 -12.59
CA LEU A 262 -28.80 12.50 -13.61
C LEU A 262 -28.16 11.12 -13.34
N LEU A 263 -28.00 10.76 -12.06
CA LEU A 263 -27.50 9.47 -11.59
C LEU A 263 -28.58 8.40 -11.44
N GLY A 264 -29.84 8.68 -11.80
CA GLY A 264 -30.96 7.73 -11.68
C GLY A 264 -31.32 7.36 -10.24
N GLY A 265 -31.33 8.35 -9.34
CA GLY A 265 -31.68 8.21 -7.91
C GLY A 265 -30.50 8.24 -6.94
N GLY A 266 -29.29 8.52 -7.42
CA GLY A 266 -28.06 8.52 -6.62
C GLY A 266 -27.10 7.38 -6.99
N LEU A 267 -26.11 7.12 -6.13
CA LEU A 267 -25.07 6.10 -6.33
C LEU A 267 -25.32 4.86 -5.49
N GLU A 268 -24.92 3.67 -5.92
CA GLU A 268 -25.05 2.48 -5.08
C GLU A 268 -23.99 2.47 -3.96
N ARG A 269 -24.35 2.08 -2.74
CA ARG A 269 -23.39 1.95 -1.63
C ARG A 269 -22.28 0.94 -1.96
N GLY A 270 -21.04 1.30 -1.63
CA GLY A 270 -19.88 0.46 -1.94
C GLY A 270 -19.59 0.35 -3.43
N SER A 271 -19.77 1.46 -4.17
CA SER A 271 -19.40 1.59 -5.57
C SER A 271 -18.30 2.63 -5.76
N SER A 272 -17.60 2.53 -6.89
CA SER A 272 -16.58 3.48 -7.31
C SER A 272 -17.11 4.43 -8.40
N THR A 273 -16.87 5.72 -8.22
CA THR A 273 -17.27 6.79 -9.14
C THR A 273 -16.04 7.53 -9.65
N LEU A 274 -15.86 7.57 -10.96
CA LEU A 274 -14.80 8.29 -11.65
C LEU A 274 -15.34 9.60 -12.22
N ILE A 275 -14.70 10.73 -11.86
CA ILE A 275 -15.05 12.06 -12.34
C ILE A 275 -13.96 12.54 -13.30
N LEU A 276 -14.31 12.57 -14.59
CA LEU A 276 -13.42 12.92 -15.69
C LEU A 276 -13.66 14.34 -16.16
N GLY A 277 -12.59 15.04 -16.55
CA GLY A 277 -12.72 16.28 -17.32
C GLY A 277 -11.47 17.16 -17.29
N PRO A 278 -11.43 18.21 -18.13
CA PRO A 278 -10.34 19.18 -18.14
C PRO A 278 -10.06 19.82 -16.78
N ALA A 279 -8.88 20.41 -16.63
CA ALA A 279 -8.54 21.23 -15.47
C ALA A 279 -9.56 22.38 -15.27
N GLY A 280 -9.89 22.68 -14.01
CA GLY A 280 -10.82 23.77 -13.66
C GLY A 280 -12.31 23.50 -13.86
N THR A 281 -12.70 22.36 -14.45
CA THR A 281 -14.13 22.02 -14.63
C THR A 281 -14.88 21.90 -13.30
N GLY A 282 -14.23 21.37 -12.27
CA GLY A 282 -14.82 21.22 -10.93
C GLY A 282 -14.83 19.80 -10.38
N LYS A 283 -14.01 18.90 -10.92
CA LYS A 283 -13.91 17.49 -10.49
C LYS A 283 -13.81 17.32 -8.97
N SER A 284 -12.91 18.09 -8.36
CA SER A 284 -12.71 18.13 -6.91
C SER A 284 -14.01 18.57 -6.20
N THR A 285 -14.62 19.68 -6.62
CA THR A 285 -15.89 20.17 -6.06
C THR A 285 -17.02 19.13 -6.14
N PHE A 286 -17.15 18.41 -7.26
CA PHE A 286 -18.11 17.31 -7.36
C PHE A 286 -17.83 16.22 -6.32
N SER A 287 -16.58 15.78 -6.20
CA SER A 287 -16.19 14.75 -5.22
C SER A 287 -16.53 15.18 -3.78
N PHE A 288 -16.21 16.42 -3.44
CA PHE A 288 -16.50 16.97 -2.12
C PHE A 288 -18.00 17.12 -1.84
N GLN A 289 -18.84 17.41 -2.85
CA GLN A 289 -20.30 17.43 -2.66
C GLN A 289 -20.84 16.09 -2.13
N PHE A 290 -20.39 14.96 -2.70
CA PHE A 290 -20.80 13.64 -2.20
C PHE A 290 -20.28 13.35 -0.79
N LEU A 291 -19.06 13.81 -0.49
CA LEU A 291 -18.47 13.70 0.83
C LEU A 291 -19.28 14.51 1.86
N MET A 292 -19.71 15.73 1.52
CA MET A 292 -20.56 16.55 2.39
C MET A 292 -21.90 15.87 2.67
N ALA A 293 -22.54 15.29 1.66
CA ALA A 293 -23.77 14.53 1.84
C ALA A 293 -23.57 13.31 2.76
N ALA A 294 -22.41 12.64 2.68
CA ALA A 294 -22.06 11.55 3.61
C ALA A 294 -21.92 12.04 5.05
N VAL A 295 -21.25 13.16 5.27
CA VAL A 295 -21.12 13.75 6.60
C VAL A 295 -22.47 14.24 7.14
N ALA A 296 -23.35 14.79 6.29
CA ALA A 296 -24.70 15.17 6.67
C ALA A 296 -25.55 13.97 7.15
N ARG A 297 -25.27 12.77 6.63
CA ARG A 297 -25.86 11.49 7.11
C ARG A 297 -25.19 10.95 8.39
N GLY A 298 -24.20 11.64 8.95
CA GLY A 298 -23.45 11.19 10.12
C GLY A 298 -22.38 10.15 9.81
N GLU A 299 -22.01 9.97 8.54
CA GLU A 299 -20.96 9.04 8.13
C GLU A 299 -19.58 9.70 8.24
N LYS A 300 -18.56 8.90 8.58
CA LYS A 300 -17.16 9.34 8.52
C LYS A 300 -16.62 9.23 7.11
N VAL A 301 -15.67 10.09 6.78
CA VAL A 301 -15.15 10.22 5.41
C VAL A 301 -13.64 10.38 5.41
N ALA A 302 -13.01 10.01 4.29
CA ALA A 302 -11.58 10.17 4.08
C ALA A 302 -11.29 10.84 2.72
N ALA A 303 -10.26 11.67 2.67
CA ALA A 303 -9.82 12.34 1.45
C ALA A 303 -8.29 12.31 1.33
N PHE A 304 -7.79 11.78 0.21
CA PHE A 304 -6.38 11.70 -0.13
C PHE A 304 -6.10 12.61 -1.33
N ILE A 305 -5.32 13.66 -1.09
CA ILE A 305 -5.09 14.76 -2.03
C ILE A 305 -3.64 14.73 -2.53
N PHE A 306 -3.46 14.62 -3.84
CA PHE A 306 -2.16 14.59 -4.52
C PHE A 306 -1.84 15.92 -5.23
N ASP A 307 -2.84 16.60 -5.79
CA ASP A 307 -2.60 17.69 -6.74
C ASP A 307 -2.65 19.10 -6.11
N GLU A 308 -3.35 19.27 -4.99
CA GLU A 308 -3.63 20.58 -4.38
C GLU A 308 -3.12 20.64 -2.93
N GLU A 309 -2.51 21.77 -2.57
CA GLU A 309 -2.06 22.03 -1.20
C GLU A 309 -3.27 22.23 -0.26
N LEU A 310 -3.23 21.66 0.94
CA LEU A 310 -4.39 21.62 1.84
C LEU A 310 -4.92 23.01 2.22
N GLY A 311 -4.05 24.01 2.43
CA GLY A 311 -4.45 25.37 2.76
C GLY A 311 -5.28 26.02 1.66
N LEU A 312 -4.86 25.88 0.41
CA LEU A 312 -5.63 26.32 -0.76
C LEU A 312 -6.96 25.57 -0.90
N LEU A 313 -6.94 24.24 -0.72
CA LEU A 313 -8.14 23.41 -0.78
C LEU A 313 -9.17 23.85 0.27
N PHE A 314 -8.74 24.07 1.51
CA PHE A 314 -9.60 24.53 2.60
C PHE A 314 -10.21 25.89 2.30
N THR A 315 -9.38 26.85 1.88
CA THR A 315 -9.84 28.19 1.52
C THR A 315 -10.88 28.16 0.41
N ARG A 316 -10.61 27.37 -0.65
CA ARG A 316 -11.49 27.23 -1.82
C ARG A 316 -12.82 26.59 -1.47
N LEU A 317 -12.82 25.51 -0.69
CA LEU A 317 -14.04 24.79 -0.31
C LEU A 317 -14.86 25.55 0.73
N LYS A 318 -14.21 26.26 1.65
CA LYS A 318 -14.88 27.14 2.62
C LYS A 318 -15.66 28.26 1.93
N ALA A 319 -15.12 28.83 0.84
CA ALA A 319 -15.81 29.81 0.01
C ALA A 319 -17.06 29.26 -0.72
N LEU A 320 -17.18 27.92 -0.83
CA LEU A 320 -18.34 27.20 -1.36
C LEU A 320 -19.26 26.67 -0.26
N GLY A 321 -19.05 27.06 1.00
CA GLY A 321 -19.84 26.60 2.15
C GLY A 321 -19.43 25.25 2.72
N MET A 322 -18.29 24.70 2.32
CA MET A 322 -17.78 23.40 2.79
C MET A 322 -16.58 23.62 3.74
N ASP A 323 -16.86 23.68 5.05
CA ASP A 323 -15.83 23.93 6.08
C ASP A 323 -15.12 22.64 6.51
N LEU A 324 -14.09 22.25 5.76
CA LEU A 324 -13.31 21.04 6.05
C LEU A 324 -12.52 21.12 7.35
N GLU A 325 -12.14 22.32 7.80
CA GLU A 325 -11.42 22.51 9.06
C GLU A 325 -12.32 22.12 10.23
N ALA A 326 -13.55 22.64 10.25
CA ALA A 326 -14.53 22.31 11.27
C ALA A 326 -14.84 20.79 11.30
N MET A 327 -14.92 20.15 10.13
CA MET A 327 -15.16 18.71 10.04
C MET A 327 -13.98 17.89 10.58
N ARG A 328 -12.75 18.34 10.31
CA ARG A 328 -11.52 17.68 10.80
C ARG A 328 -11.45 17.78 12.32
N ASP A 329 -11.71 18.97 12.85
CA ASP A 329 -11.68 19.24 14.29
C ASP A 329 -12.78 18.46 15.04
N ALA A 330 -13.92 18.22 14.37
CA ALA A 330 -14.98 17.33 14.86
C ALA A 330 -14.69 15.83 14.69
N GLY A 331 -13.57 15.44 14.05
CA GLY A 331 -13.21 14.05 13.80
C GLY A 331 -14.10 13.31 12.79
N LEU A 332 -14.79 14.06 11.91
CA LEU A 332 -15.69 13.53 10.88
C LEU A 332 -14.96 13.18 9.58
N ILE A 333 -13.87 13.88 9.29
CA ILE A 333 -13.03 13.67 8.10
C ILE A 333 -11.59 13.34 8.50
N HIS A 334 -11.02 12.33 7.84
CA HIS A 334 -9.59 12.16 7.71
C HIS A 334 -9.14 12.78 6.37
N ILE A 335 -8.32 13.82 6.40
CA ILE A 335 -7.78 14.43 5.18
C ILE A 335 -6.27 14.42 5.22
N GLU A 336 -5.66 13.96 4.14
CA GLU A 336 -4.23 13.78 4.02
C GLU A 336 -3.78 14.28 2.64
N GLN A 337 -2.76 15.13 2.63
CA GLN A 337 -2.03 15.46 1.41
C GLN A 337 -0.86 14.50 1.27
N LEU A 338 -0.73 13.92 0.09
CA LEU A 338 0.30 12.95 -0.25
C LEU A 338 1.33 13.62 -1.14
N ASP A 339 2.60 13.50 -0.76
CA ASP A 339 3.71 14.03 -1.55
C ASP A 339 4.05 13.08 -2.71
N ALA A 340 4.32 13.67 -3.86
CA ALA A 340 4.76 12.95 -5.01
C ALA A 340 6.17 12.42 -4.76
N ALA A 341 6.34 11.10 -4.93
CA ALA A 341 7.62 10.39 -4.87
C ALA A 341 8.15 9.97 -3.48
N GLU A 342 7.42 10.16 -2.39
CA GLU A 342 7.77 9.58 -1.07
C GLU A 342 7.02 8.27 -0.76
N LEU A 343 5.89 8.01 -1.43
CA LEU A 343 4.98 6.94 -1.06
C LEU A 343 5.10 5.73 -2.01
N SER A 344 5.03 4.53 -1.45
CA SER A 344 4.88 3.29 -2.23
C SER A 344 3.40 2.96 -2.50
N PRO A 345 3.07 2.22 -3.58
CA PRO A 345 1.70 1.78 -3.84
C PRO A 345 1.08 0.96 -2.69
N GLY A 346 1.87 0.06 -2.08
CA GLY A 346 1.44 -0.75 -0.96
C GLY A 346 1.18 0.06 0.30
N GLU A 347 2.02 1.06 0.58
CA GLU A 347 1.82 1.98 1.69
C GLU A 347 0.55 2.81 1.52
N PHE A 348 0.33 3.38 0.32
CA PHE A 348 -0.90 4.10 0.00
C PHE A 348 -2.13 3.24 0.25
N ALA A 349 -2.15 2.01 -0.31
CA ALA A 349 -3.25 1.09 -0.13
C ALA A 349 -3.51 0.77 1.35
N ASP A 350 -2.47 0.60 2.17
CA ASP A 350 -2.62 0.36 3.61
C ASP A 350 -3.15 1.59 4.37
N ARG A 351 -2.71 2.81 4.02
CA ARG A 351 -3.24 4.06 4.60
C ARG A 351 -4.74 4.22 4.32
N VAL A 352 -5.15 4.04 3.06
CA VAL A 352 -6.57 4.09 2.65
C VAL A 352 -7.37 3.01 3.37
N ARG A 353 -6.85 1.78 3.41
CA ARG A 353 -7.47 0.64 4.09
C ARG A 353 -7.70 0.90 5.57
N LYS A 354 -6.70 1.43 6.28
CA LYS A 354 -6.80 1.75 7.72
C LYS A 354 -7.93 2.74 8.01
N CYS A 355 -8.19 3.69 7.11
CA CYS A 355 -9.29 4.65 7.28
C CYS A 355 -10.66 3.96 7.23
N VAL A 356 -10.82 2.96 6.37
CA VAL A 356 -12.08 2.19 6.29
C VAL A 356 -12.17 1.16 7.42
N ASP A 357 -11.11 0.39 7.67
CA ASP A 357 -11.11 -0.67 8.68
C ASP A 357 -11.17 -0.15 10.13
N LYS A 358 -10.45 0.94 10.44
CA LYS A 358 -10.29 1.44 11.81
C LYS A 358 -11.14 2.67 12.11
N SER A 359 -11.22 3.59 11.13
CA SER A 359 -11.96 4.85 11.31
C SER A 359 -13.40 4.77 10.80
N ASP A 360 -13.81 3.63 10.24
CA ASP A 360 -15.14 3.38 9.67
C ASP A 360 -15.57 4.41 8.63
N ALA A 361 -14.62 4.87 7.81
CA ALA A 361 -14.92 5.79 6.71
C ALA A 361 -15.81 5.11 5.66
N LYS A 362 -16.97 5.71 5.37
CA LYS A 362 -17.94 5.21 4.38
C LYS A 362 -17.82 5.88 3.02
N THR A 363 -17.09 7.00 2.93
CA THR A 363 -16.78 7.67 1.67
C THR A 363 -15.29 7.99 1.61
N VAL A 364 -14.65 7.69 0.49
CA VAL A 364 -13.23 7.93 0.24
C VAL A 364 -13.07 8.75 -1.04
N ILE A 365 -12.34 9.87 -0.98
CA ILE A 365 -11.91 10.64 -2.15
C ILE A 365 -10.42 10.36 -2.42
N ILE A 366 -10.08 10.14 -3.69
CA ILE A 366 -8.70 10.11 -4.20
C ILE A 366 -8.60 11.17 -5.31
N ASP A 367 -8.00 12.31 -4.99
CA ASP A 367 -7.88 13.49 -5.86
C ASP A 367 -6.40 13.83 -6.09
N SER A 368 -5.72 13.31 -7.11
CA SER A 368 -6.25 12.62 -8.29
C SER A 368 -5.47 11.36 -8.66
N ILE A 369 -6.03 10.55 -9.56
CA ILE A 369 -5.30 9.42 -10.16
C ILE A 369 -4.09 9.91 -10.96
N ASN A 370 -4.17 11.09 -11.60
CA ASN A 370 -3.04 11.65 -12.33
C ASN A 370 -1.88 11.93 -11.37
N GLY A 371 -2.17 12.52 -10.20
CA GLY A 371 -1.20 12.73 -9.13
C GLY A 371 -0.62 11.42 -8.60
N TYR A 372 -1.48 10.40 -8.37
CA TYR A 372 -1.03 9.05 -7.97
C TYR A 372 -0.07 8.42 -9.00
N GLN A 373 -0.37 8.53 -10.30
CA GLN A 373 0.50 8.02 -11.36
C GLN A 373 1.81 8.80 -11.47
N ALA A 374 1.75 10.13 -11.39
CA ALA A 374 2.92 11.01 -11.43
C ALA A 374 3.86 10.78 -10.24
N SER A 375 3.30 10.40 -9.09
CA SER A 375 4.05 10.08 -7.87
C SER A 375 4.84 8.77 -7.97
N MET A 376 4.55 7.93 -8.97
CA MET A 376 5.04 6.56 -9.06
C MET A 376 5.39 6.15 -10.53
N PRO A 377 6.22 6.93 -11.25
CA PRO A 377 6.38 6.79 -12.70
C PRO A 377 6.96 5.43 -13.16
N ASP A 378 7.79 4.80 -12.34
CA ASP A 378 8.47 3.53 -12.68
C ASP A 378 7.59 2.27 -12.41
N GLU A 379 6.33 2.44 -12.00
CA GLU A 379 5.44 1.34 -11.64
C GLU A 379 4.52 0.91 -12.80
N ASN A 380 4.81 -0.24 -13.39
CA ASN A 380 4.11 -0.78 -14.56
C ASN A 380 2.67 -1.28 -14.28
N SER A 381 2.19 -1.26 -13.04
CA SER A 381 0.91 -1.89 -12.64
C SER A 381 0.07 -1.07 -11.65
N LEU A 382 0.29 0.24 -11.56
CA LEU A 382 -0.46 1.13 -10.65
C LEU A 382 -1.97 1.05 -10.82
N ILE A 383 -2.44 0.92 -12.06
CA ILE A 383 -3.87 0.84 -12.36
C ILE A 383 -4.46 -0.47 -11.82
N LEU A 384 -3.70 -1.57 -11.88
CA LEU A 384 -4.12 -2.84 -11.28
C LEU A 384 -4.15 -2.75 -9.75
N HIS A 385 -3.17 -2.08 -9.13
CA HIS A 385 -3.18 -1.82 -7.69
C HIS A 385 -4.40 -0.98 -7.27
N MET A 386 -4.71 0.07 -8.04
CA MET A 386 -5.89 0.89 -7.82
C MET A 386 -7.17 0.07 -7.98
N HIS A 387 -7.25 -0.80 -9.00
CA HIS A 387 -8.40 -1.67 -9.19
C HIS A 387 -8.63 -2.60 -7.98
N GLU A 388 -7.57 -3.21 -7.45
CA GLU A 388 -7.66 -4.09 -6.28
C GLU A 388 -8.09 -3.31 -5.02
N LEU A 389 -7.59 -2.08 -4.85
CA LEU A 389 -8.01 -1.19 -3.77
C LEU A 389 -9.50 -0.84 -3.86
N LEU A 390 -9.98 -0.45 -5.05
CA LEU A 390 -11.40 -0.15 -5.27
C LEU A 390 -12.29 -1.37 -5.01
N GLN A 391 -11.89 -2.56 -5.46
CA GLN A 391 -12.64 -3.78 -5.15
C GLN A 391 -12.73 -4.04 -3.64
N TYR A 392 -11.64 -3.81 -2.91
CA TYR A 392 -11.63 -3.93 -1.47
C TYR A 392 -12.59 -2.91 -0.81
N LEU A 393 -12.50 -1.63 -1.19
CA LEU A 393 -13.35 -0.56 -0.65
C LEU A 393 -14.83 -0.82 -0.92
N ASN A 394 -15.16 -1.22 -2.14
CA ASN A 394 -16.50 -1.63 -2.54
C ASN A 394 -17.02 -2.80 -1.68
N ARG A 395 -16.17 -3.77 -1.35
CA ARG A 395 -16.52 -4.89 -0.46
C ARG A 395 -16.66 -4.51 1.01
N GLN A 396 -16.08 -3.40 1.45
CA GLN A 396 -16.30 -2.81 2.77
C GLN A 396 -17.51 -1.85 2.81
N GLY A 397 -18.19 -1.65 1.68
CA GLY A 397 -19.35 -0.76 1.59
C GLY A 397 -18.98 0.73 1.55
N ALA A 398 -17.71 1.05 1.30
CA ALA A 398 -17.25 2.43 1.17
C ALA A 398 -17.40 2.92 -0.27
N ASN A 399 -18.05 4.07 -0.46
CA ASN A 399 -18.15 4.73 -1.75
C ASN A 399 -16.83 5.46 -2.06
N THR A 400 -16.30 5.24 -3.25
CA THR A 400 -15.00 5.83 -3.62
C THR A 400 -15.15 6.79 -4.78
N PHE A 401 -14.60 7.99 -4.65
CA PHE A 401 -14.56 9.01 -5.70
C PHE A 401 -13.13 9.21 -6.18
N LEU A 402 -12.95 9.10 -7.50
CA LEU A 402 -11.67 9.24 -8.17
C LEU A 402 -11.76 10.42 -9.12
N THR A 403 -10.82 11.35 -9.08
CA THR A 403 -10.74 12.40 -10.10
C THR A 403 -9.64 12.05 -11.11
N VAL A 404 -9.91 12.35 -12.38
CA VAL A 404 -8.93 12.23 -13.47
C VAL A 404 -8.99 13.47 -14.34
N ALA A 405 -7.86 14.14 -14.50
CA ALA A 405 -7.72 15.23 -15.44
C ALA A 405 -7.49 14.71 -16.86
N GLN A 406 -8.31 15.19 -17.81
CA GLN A 406 -8.06 14.98 -19.24
C GLN A 406 -7.17 16.10 -19.78
N HIS A 407 -6.20 15.76 -20.62
CA HIS A 407 -5.37 16.74 -21.31
C HIS A 407 -6.12 17.29 -22.53
N GLY A 408 -6.10 18.62 -22.68
CA GLY A 408 -6.87 19.35 -23.68
C GLY A 408 -8.04 20.12 -23.07
N LEU A 409 -8.23 21.37 -23.48
CA LEU A 409 -9.31 22.24 -23.01
C LEU A 409 -10.60 22.08 -23.85
N VAL A 410 -10.45 21.87 -25.17
CA VAL A 410 -11.53 21.76 -26.17
C VAL A 410 -11.10 20.77 -27.26
N GLY A 411 -12.00 19.92 -27.77
CA GLY A 411 -11.74 18.99 -28.88
C GLY A 411 -11.54 17.51 -28.49
N ASP A 412 -10.69 16.81 -29.26
CA ASP A 412 -10.33 15.40 -29.04
C ASP A 412 -9.49 15.24 -27.78
N MET A 413 -10.18 15.00 -26.67
CA MET A 413 -9.56 14.69 -25.40
C MET A 413 -9.08 13.24 -25.38
N LYS A 414 -7.77 13.04 -25.28
CA LYS A 414 -7.19 11.74 -24.98
C LYS A 414 -7.04 11.62 -23.47
N ALA A 415 -7.73 10.66 -22.88
CA ALA A 415 -7.34 10.18 -21.56
C ALA A 415 -6.00 9.43 -21.71
N PRO A 416 -5.01 9.64 -20.83
CA PRO A 416 -3.70 9.00 -20.94
C PRO A 416 -3.78 7.46 -20.95
N VAL A 417 -4.85 6.89 -20.37
CA VAL A 417 -5.19 5.46 -20.36
C VAL A 417 -6.72 5.33 -20.35
N ASP A 418 -7.27 4.20 -20.80
CA ASP A 418 -8.69 3.87 -20.59
C ASP A 418 -8.94 3.56 -19.10
N VAL A 419 -9.02 4.60 -18.26
CA VAL A 419 -9.27 4.47 -16.81
C VAL A 419 -10.74 4.16 -16.50
N THR A 420 -11.61 4.19 -17.52
CA THR A 420 -13.06 4.07 -17.35
C THR A 420 -13.52 2.70 -16.83
N TYR A 421 -12.68 1.67 -16.98
CA TYR A 421 -12.98 0.34 -16.44
C TYR A 421 -12.82 0.26 -14.91
N LEU A 422 -12.05 1.17 -14.29
CA LEU A 422 -11.83 1.16 -12.84
C LEU A 422 -13.11 1.41 -12.06
N ALA A 423 -14.01 2.21 -12.61
CA ALA A 423 -15.19 2.67 -11.90
C ALA A 423 -16.49 1.96 -12.33
N ASP A 424 -17.41 1.90 -11.38
CA ASP A 424 -18.80 1.47 -11.58
C ASP A 424 -19.62 2.59 -12.23
N THR A 425 -19.37 3.84 -11.83
CA THR A 425 -20.00 5.04 -12.36
C THR A 425 -18.97 5.99 -12.95
N VAL A 426 -19.26 6.59 -14.11
CA VAL A 426 -18.37 7.57 -14.77
C VAL A 426 -19.14 8.85 -15.06
N ILE A 427 -18.72 9.93 -14.39
CA ILE A 427 -19.23 11.30 -14.59
C ILE A 427 -18.23 12.05 -15.46
N LEU A 428 -18.70 12.64 -16.56
CA LEU A 428 -17.89 13.43 -17.48
C LEU A 428 -18.25 14.91 -17.36
N LEU A 429 -17.22 15.73 -17.11
CA LEU A 429 -17.29 17.18 -17.08
C LEU A 429 -16.60 17.74 -18.32
N ARG A 430 -17.26 18.67 -19.02
CA ARG A 430 -16.74 19.30 -20.23
C ARG A 430 -16.92 20.81 -20.19
N TYR A 431 -16.03 21.52 -20.88
CA TYR A 431 -16.30 22.88 -21.32
C TYR A 431 -17.01 22.86 -22.66
N PHE A 432 -17.85 23.86 -22.88
CA PHE A 432 -18.41 24.17 -24.19
C PHE A 432 -18.57 25.68 -24.35
N GLU A 433 -18.43 26.18 -25.57
CA GLU A 433 -18.70 27.58 -25.87
C GLU A 433 -20.16 27.75 -26.29
N ALA A 434 -20.85 28.75 -25.71
CA ALA A 434 -22.14 29.18 -26.22
C ALA A 434 -22.31 30.69 -26.01
N ALA A 435 -22.65 31.39 -27.10
CA ALA A 435 -22.83 32.84 -27.12
C ALA A 435 -21.62 33.61 -26.55
N GLY A 436 -20.40 33.25 -26.97
CA GLY A 436 -19.15 33.88 -26.53
C GLY A 436 -18.79 33.67 -25.06
N LYS A 437 -19.41 32.68 -24.39
CA LYS A 437 -19.14 32.32 -22.99
C LYS A 437 -18.68 30.88 -22.90
N VAL A 438 -17.63 30.66 -22.11
CA VAL A 438 -17.19 29.32 -21.71
C VAL A 438 -18.13 28.83 -20.62
N ARG A 439 -18.89 27.78 -20.93
CA ARG A 439 -19.84 27.12 -20.02
C ARG A 439 -19.37 25.71 -19.70
N ARG A 440 -19.99 25.08 -18.71
CA ARG A 440 -19.65 23.73 -18.27
C ARG A 440 -20.86 22.81 -18.39
N ALA A 441 -20.59 21.59 -18.83
CA ALA A 441 -21.58 20.54 -19.01
C ALA A 441 -21.19 19.29 -18.25
N VAL A 442 -22.17 18.61 -17.69
CA VAL A 442 -22.05 17.31 -17.03
C VAL A 442 -22.85 16.26 -17.81
N SER A 443 -22.33 15.04 -17.87
CA SER A 443 -23.09 13.87 -18.28
C SER A 443 -22.62 12.63 -17.53
N VAL A 444 -23.48 11.63 -17.41
CA VAL A 444 -23.10 10.30 -16.91
C VAL A 444 -22.88 9.40 -18.12
N ILE A 445 -21.66 8.87 -18.25
CA ILE A 445 -21.26 8.04 -19.39
C ILE A 445 -21.55 6.57 -19.13
N LYS A 446 -21.51 6.18 -17.86
CA LYS A 446 -21.64 4.79 -17.44
C LYS A 446 -22.15 4.76 -16.01
N LYS A 447 -23.07 3.84 -15.75
CA LYS A 447 -23.44 3.36 -14.41
C LYS A 447 -23.64 1.85 -14.52
N ARG A 448 -22.86 1.05 -13.80
CA ARG A 448 -22.95 -0.43 -13.89
C ARG A 448 -24.24 -1.00 -13.31
N THR A 449 -24.83 -0.29 -12.36
CA THR A 449 -26.00 -0.71 -11.59
C THR A 449 -27.08 0.36 -11.71
N GLY A 450 -28.31 -0.06 -12.02
CA GLY A 450 -29.42 0.87 -12.21
C GLY A 450 -29.33 1.68 -13.50
N PHE A 451 -30.29 2.59 -13.65
CA PHE A 451 -30.35 3.52 -14.78
C PHE A 451 -29.59 4.81 -14.44
N HIS A 452 -29.19 5.55 -15.47
CA HIS A 452 -28.78 6.95 -15.38
C HIS A 452 -29.42 7.72 -16.53
N GLU A 453 -29.49 9.04 -16.41
CA GLU A 453 -29.99 9.89 -17.49
C GLU A 453 -29.02 9.89 -18.68
N ASP A 454 -29.53 9.88 -19.90
CA ASP A 454 -28.78 9.88 -21.16
C ASP A 454 -28.56 11.30 -21.72
N THR A 455 -28.90 12.33 -20.93
CA THR A 455 -28.79 13.73 -21.34
C THR A 455 -27.49 14.39 -20.87
N ILE A 456 -27.26 15.60 -21.38
CA ILE A 456 -26.17 16.49 -20.99
C ILE A 456 -26.79 17.73 -20.36
N ARG A 457 -26.34 18.12 -19.17
CA ARG A 457 -26.87 19.30 -18.44
C ARG A 457 -25.79 20.36 -18.29
N GLU A 458 -26.16 21.64 -18.40
CA GLU A 458 -25.28 22.74 -17.94
C GLU A 458 -25.17 22.70 -16.42
N TYR A 459 -23.99 22.98 -15.87
CA TYR A 459 -23.86 23.23 -14.43
C TYR A 459 -23.01 24.47 -14.16
N ARG A 460 -23.20 25.03 -12.97
CA ARG A 460 -22.46 26.18 -12.45
C ARG A 460 -21.93 25.88 -11.06
N ILE A 461 -20.81 26.51 -10.74
CA ILE A 461 -20.21 26.53 -9.40
C ILE A 461 -20.22 27.98 -8.95
N ASP A 462 -20.97 28.27 -7.91
CA ASP A 462 -21.03 29.60 -7.30
C ASP A 462 -20.91 29.50 -5.76
N ALA A 463 -21.04 30.61 -5.05
CA ALA A 463 -20.91 30.64 -3.59
C ALA A 463 -21.94 29.77 -2.84
N SER A 464 -23.01 29.35 -3.51
CA SER A 464 -24.00 28.41 -2.97
C SER A 464 -23.74 26.95 -3.34
N GLY A 465 -22.60 26.65 -3.98
CA GLY A 465 -22.19 25.31 -4.36
C GLY A 465 -22.49 24.97 -5.82
N LEU A 466 -22.86 23.72 -6.06
CA LEU A 466 -23.17 23.18 -7.40
C LEU A 466 -24.63 23.39 -7.77
N ARG A 467 -24.89 23.91 -8.97
CA ARG A 467 -26.23 24.05 -9.54
C ARG A 467 -26.30 23.49 -10.94
N PHE A 468 -27.40 22.82 -11.27
CA PHE A 468 -27.62 22.18 -12.57
C PHE A 468 -28.81 22.82 -13.28
N GLY A 469 -28.70 22.96 -14.60
CA GLY A 469 -29.77 23.42 -15.46
C GLY A 469 -30.54 22.27 -16.12
N ASP A 470 -31.43 22.64 -17.02
CA ASP A 470 -32.16 21.72 -17.87
C ASP A 470 -31.23 20.99 -18.87
N PRO A 471 -31.67 19.84 -19.40
CA PRO A 471 -30.98 19.16 -20.50
C PRO A 471 -30.73 20.09 -21.70
N LEU A 472 -29.52 20.04 -22.24
CA LEU A 472 -29.06 20.85 -23.38
C LEU A 472 -29.59 20.30 -24.71
N THR A 473 -30.90 20.31 -24.91
CA THR A 473 -31.57 19.76 -26.11
C THR A 473 -31.37 20.61 -27.37
N GLY A 474 -31.04 21.90 -27.22
CA GLY A 474 -30.82 22.84 -28.33
C GLY A 474 -29.39 22.87 -28.88
N PHE A 475 -28.52 21.93 -28.49
CA PHE A 475 -27.12 21.91 -28.91
C PHE A 475 -26.69 20.50 -29.35
N GLN A 476 -25.95 20.41 -30.45
CA GLN A 476 -25.26 19.20 -30.87
C GLN A 476 -23.74 19.40 -30.77
N GLY A 477 -22.99 18.35 -30.47
CA GLY A 477 -21.52 18.46 -30.38
C GLY A 477 -21.00 19.00 -29.06
N VAL A 478 -21.83 19.09 -28.01
CA VAL A 478 -21.40 19.48 -26.64
C VAL A 478 -20.26 18.58 -26.14
N LEU A 479 -20.37 17.27 -26.36
CA LEU A 479 -19.30 16.32 -26.04
C LEU A 479 -18.06 16.45 -26.93
N ARG A 480 -18.07 17.24 -28.01
CA ARG A 480 -16.87 17.56 -28.81
C ARG A 480 -16.20 18.86 -28.33
N GLY A 481 -16.86 19.62 -27.45
CA GLY A 481 -16.40 20.92 -26.92
C GLY A 481 -16.67 22.12 -27.84
N VAL A 482 -17.07 21.88 -29.08
CA VAL A 482 -17.46 22.90 -30.07
C VAL A 482 -18.91 22.62 -30.48
N PRO A 483 -19.90 23.08 -29.70
CA PRO A 483 -21.29 22.76 -30.00
C PRO A 483 -21.85 23.65 -31.10
N GLU A 484 -22.74 23.09 -31.90
CA GLU A 484 -23.57 23.82 -32.86
C GLU A 484 -24.97 23.99 -32.25
N PHE A 485 -25.47 25.23 -32.26
CA PHE A 485 -26.83 25.52 -31.79
C PHE A 485 -27.83 25.05 -32.84
N ILE A 486 -28.74 24.16 -32.43
CA ILE A 486 -29.82 23.66 -33.25
C ILE A 486 -31.09 24.34 -32.74
N ALA A 487 -31.64 25.26 -33.53
CA ALA A 487 -32.93 25.84 -33.23
C ALA A 487 -33.98 24.72 -33.06
N PRO A 488 -34.97 24.86 -32.16
CA PRO A 488 -35.97 23.82 -31.97
C PRO A 488 -36.67 23.55 -33.30
N LEU A 489 -36.54 22.31 -33.80
CA LEU A 489 -37.32 21.79 -34.92
C LEU A 489 -38.78 21.66 -34.45
N ALA A 490 -39.50 22.77 -34.39
CA ALA A 490 -40.94 22.71 -34.53
C ALA A 490 -41.21 22.18 -35.95
N PRO A 491 -42.00 21.11 -36.12
CA PRO A 491 -42.38 20.68 -37.47
C PRO A 491 -43.08 21.87 -38.16
N LEU A 492 -42.58 22.27 -39.33
CA LEU A 492 -43.16 23.35 -40.14
C LEU A 492 -44.56 23.02 -40.70
N LEU A 493 -45.08 21.84 -40.38
CA LEU A 493 -46.42 21.38 -40.71
C LEU A 493 -47.11 20.88 -39.43
N SER A 494 -48.06 21.66 -38.94
CA SER A 494 -49.12 21.14 -38.09
C SER A 494 -50.06 20.31 -38.97
N THR A 495 -50.07 18.99 -38.83
CA THR A 495 -51.12 18.15 -39.43
C THR A 495 -52.41 18.32 -38.61
N ASN A 496 -53.16 19.38 -38.90
CA ASN A 496 -54.57 19.49 -38.56
C ASN A 496 -55.36 19.86 -39.82
N GLY A 497 -56.34 19.02 -40.14
CA GLY A 497 -57.21 19.09 -41.31
C GLY A 497 -57.28 17.68 -41.89
N GLY A 498 -58.18 16.80 -41.45
CA GLY A 498 -59.61 17.03 -41.36
C GLY A 498 -60.22 16.48 -42.64
N ASP A 499 -60.40 15.16 -42.71
CA ASP A 499 -61.16 14.54 -43.79
C ASP A 499 -62.48 14.03 -43.22
N SER A 500 -63.40 14.98 -43.08
CA SER A 500 -64.83 14.74 -42.96
C SER A 500 -65.41 14.70 -44.38
N GLY A 501 -65.58 13.48 -44.89
CA GLY A 501 -66.55 12.97 -45.87
C GLY A 501 -67.07 13.85 -47.01
N ASN A 502 -67.13 13.26 -48.22
CA ASN A 502 -68.42 13.11 -48.90
C ASN A 502 -68.40 12.05 -50.02
N SER A 503 -69.49 11.27 -50.03
CA SER A 503 -70.12 10.48 -51.12
C SER A 503 -69.32 9.42 -51.85
#